data_AF-A0A2J7RNT9-F1
#
_entry.id   AF-A0A2J7RNT9-F1
#
_cell.length_a   1.000
_cell.length_b   1.000
_cell.length_c   1.000
_cell.angle_alpha   90.00
_cell.angle_beta   90.00
_cell.angle_gamma   90.00
#
_symmetry.space_group_name_H-M   'P 1'
#
loop_
_entity.id
_entity.type
_entity.pdbx_description
1 polymer ?
#
loop_
_entity_poly.entity_id
_entity_poly.type
_entity_poly.pdbx_seq_one_letter_code
_entity_poly.pdbx_strand_id
1 'polypeptide(L)'
;KQVRWDRGGIEPAGEYTFFYGNRNEIHELGTGFFVHKRIISAVKRVEFISDRISYTVCAKMYSCWCDIIIMNVHAPTEDTRRRV
;
A
#
# COMPACT_ATOMS: atom_id res chain seq x y z
N LYS A 1 -10.94 -4.24 -9.13
CA LYS A 1 -11.81 -3.25 -8.46
C LYS A 1 -10.95 -2.45 -7.48
N GLN A 2 -10.73 -1.16 -7.73
CA GLN A 2 -10.10 -0.26 -6.75
C GLN A 2 -11.14 0.14 -5.70
N VAL A 3 -10.74 0.19 -4.44
CA VAL A 3 -11.62 0.58 -3.33
C VAL A 3 -11.35 2.06 -2.99
N ARG A 4 -12.39 2.80 -2.56
CA ARG A 4 -12.43 4.27 -2.48
C ARG A 4 -12.38 4.77 -1.02
N TRP A 5 -11.48 5.71 -0.69
CA TRP A 5 -11.36 6.37 0.64
C TRP A 5 -10.71 7.76 0.55
N ASP A 6 -11.04 8.65 1.50
CA ASP A 6 -10.83 10.11 1.40
C ASP A 6 -9.54 10.65 2.04
N ARG A 7 -8.85 9.88 2.89
CA ARG A 7 -7.60 10.26 3.56
C ARG A 7 -6.63 9.07 3.61
N GLY A 8 -5.38 9.29 4.03
CA GLY A 8 -4.53 8.20 4.49
C GLY A 8 -4.95 7.75 5.89
N GLY A 9 -4.88 6.45 6.17
CA GLY A 9 -5.38 5.92 7.43
C GLY A 9 -4.99 4.47 7.73
N ILE A 10 -5.38 4.05 8.93
CA ILE A 10 -5.24 2.68 9.43
C ILE A 10 -6.61 2.27 9.93
N GLU A 11 -7.20 1.26 9.31
CA GLU A 11 -8.55 0.79 9.63
C GLU A 11 -8.55 -0.72 9.87
N PRO A 12 -9.21 -1.22 10.93
CA PRO A 12 -9.42 -2.65 11.12
C PRO A 12 -10.39 -3.18 10.05
N ALA A 13 -10.00 -4.28 9.39
CA ALA A 13 -10.76 -4.92 8.32
C ALA A 13 -10.87 -6.44 8.58
N GLY A 14 -11.75 -6.82 9.50
CA GLY A 14 -11.89 -8.22 9.93
C GLY A 14 -10.59 -8.74 10.55
N GLU A 15 -10.00 -9.79 9.98
CA GLU A 15 -8.71 -10.37 10.40
C GLU A 15 -7.47 -9.64 9.87
N TYR A 16 -7.68 -8.52 9.18
CA TYR A 16 -6.64 -7.70 8.62
C TYR A 16 -6.66 -6.31 9.26
N THR A 17 -5.49 -5.66 9.26
CA THR A 17 -5.37 -4.22 9.41
C THR A 17 -5.09 -3.65 8.04
N PHE A 18 -5.87 -2.66 7.66
CA PHE A 18 -5.75 -2.02 6.37
C PHE A 18 -5.02 -0.69 6.50
N PHE A 19 -3.84 -0.62 5.89
CA PHE A 19 -3.07 0.62 5.76
C PHE A 19 -3.31 1.21 4.38
N TYR A 20 -3.64 2.49 4.30
CA TYR A 20 -3.86 3.15 3.02
C TYR A 20 -3.35 4.59 2.99
N GLY A 21 -2.86 4.97 1.82
CA GLY A 21 -2.35 6.30 1.54
C GLY A 21 -3.47 7.24 1.09
N ASN A 22 -3.17 8.53 1.17
CA ASN A 22 -4.06 9.55 0.61
C ASN A 22 -4.15 9.39 -0.91
N ARG A 23 -5.33 9.64 -1.47
CA ARG A 23 -5.54 9.64 -2.92
C ARG A 23 -4.98 10.91 -3.55
N ASN A 24 -4.64 10.84 -4.83
CA ASN A 24 -4.49 12.06 -5.65
C ASN A 24 -5.87 12.75 -5.84
N GLU A 25 -5.84 14.04 -6.21
CA GLU A 25 -7.00 14.95 -6.33
C GLU A 25 -8.18 14.42 -7.16
N ILE A 26 -7.93 13.44 -8.03
CA ILE A 26 -8.91 12.86 -8.96
C ILE A 26 -9.65 11.65 -8.35
N HIS A 27 -9.36 11.27 -7.10
CA HIS A 27 -9.99 10.17 -6.38
C HIS A 27 -9.97 8.79 -7.11
N GLU A 28 -9.00 8.54 -7.99
CA GLU A 28 -8.92 7.28 -8.74
C GLU A 28 -7.83 6.35 -8.19
N LEU A 29 -6.67 6.91 -7.85
CA LEU A 29 -5.47 6.14 -7.52
C LEU A 29 -5.18 6.22 -6.02
N GLY A 30 -5.06 5.06 -5.39
CA GLY A 30 -4.66 4.93 -3.99
C GLY A 30 -3.98 3.58 -3.78
N THR A 31 -2.90 3.59 -3.02
CA THR A 31 -2.17 2.38 -2.63
C THR A 31 -2.48 2.02 -1.18
N GLY A 32 -2.31 0.73 -0.86
CA GLY A 32 -2.56 0.22 0.47
C GLY A 32 -2.09 -1.21 0.65
N PHE A 33 -2.04 -1.63 1.91
CA PHE A 33 -1.66 -2.97 2.35
C PHE A 33 -2.73 -3.53 3.27
N PHE A 34 -3.22 -4.73 2.95
CA PHE A 34 -3.94 -5.57 3.89
C PHE A 34 -2.93 -6.45 4.62
N VAL A 35 -2.75 -6.21 5.92
CA VAL A 35 -1.82 -6.96 6.76
C VAL A 35 -2.61 -7.83 7.71
N HIS A 36 -2.40 -9.14 7.65
CA HIS A 36 -3.07 -10.08 8.55
C HIS A 36 -2.66 -9.82 10.01
N LYS A 37 -3.60 -9.82 10.95
CA LYS A 37 -3.33 -9.57 12.38
C LYS A 37 -2.19 -10.41 12.97
N ARG A 38 -2.03 -11.65 12.49
CA ARG A 38 -0.94 -12.56 12.86
C ARG A 38 0.48 -11.99 12.64
N ILE A 39 0.65 -11.10 11.65
CA ILE A 39 1.95 -10.54 11.29
C ILE A 39 2.02 -9.02 11.50
N ILE A 40 0.98 -8.41 12.06
CA ILE A 40 0.92 -6.96 12.24
C ILE A 40 2.03 -6.44 13.16
N SER A 41 2.41 -7.25 14.17
CA SER A 41 3.51 -6.96 15.09
C SER A 41 4.88 -6.97 14.40
N ALA A 42 5.00 -7.57 13.23
CA ALA A 42 6.22 -7.55 12.44
C ALA A 42 6.32 -6.30 11.55
N VAL A 43 5.24 -5.55 11.32
CA VAL A 43 5.30 -4.33 10.51
C VAL A 43 5.98 -3.23 11.31
N LYS A 44 7.13 -2.75 10.82
CA LYS A 44 7.90 -1.66 11.44
C LYS A 44 7.45 -0.29 10.95
N ARG A 45 7.19 -0.16 9.64
CA ARG A 45 6.88 1.10 8.99
C ARG A 45 6.06 0.86 7.74
N VAL A 46 5.10 1.74 7.47
CA VAL A 46 4.36 1.80 6.21
C VAL A 46 4.47 3.23 5.69
N GLU A 47 4.80 3.38 4.42
CA GLU A 47 4.93 4.66 3.76
C GLU A 47 4.23 4.71 2.42
N PHE A 48 3.66 5.87 2.15
CA PHE A 48 2.99 6.21 0.91
C PHE A 48 3.80 7.32 0.26
N ILE A 49 4.59 6.95 -0.74
CA ILE A 49 5.44 7.89 -1.48
C ILE A 49 4.56 8.69 -2.46
N SER A 50 3.60 8.01 -3.10
CA SER A 50 2.62 8.64 -3.98
C SER A 50 1.33 7.82 -4.03
N ASP A 51 0.37 8.31 -4.80
CA ASP A 51 -0.85 7.60 -5.19
C ASP A 51 -0.60 6.24 -5.87
N ARG A 52 0.62 6.00 -6.37
CA ARG A 52 1.02 4.79 -7.10
C ARG A 52 2.10 3.97 -6.43
N ILE A 53 2.86 4.55 -5.49
CA ILE A 53 3.99 3.88 -4.86
C ILE A 53 3.81 3.91 -3.35
N SER A 54 3.82 2.72 -2.75
CA SER A 54 3.87 2.54 -1.31
C SER A 54 4.79 1.39 -0.95
N TYR A 55 5.31 1.41 0.27
CA TYR A 55 6.12 0.32 0.77
C TYR A 55 5.88 0.08 2.25
N THR A 56 6.14 -1.15 2.66
CA THR A 56 6.14 -1.54 4.07
C THR A 56 7.45 -2.24 4.40
N VAL A 57 8.00 -1.93 5.57
CA VAL A 57 9.16 -2.60 6.15
C VAL A 57 8.65 -3.55 7.23
N CYS A 58 8.99 -4.82 7.08
CA CYS A 58 8.68 -5.87 8.03
C CYS A 58 9.96 -6.33 8.72
N ALA A 59 9.90 -6.44 10.04
CA ALA A 59 10.89 -7.09 10.87
C ALA A 59 11.07 -8.54 10.45
N LYS A 60 12.23 -9.11 10.81
CA LYS A 60 12.54 -10.52 10.65
C LYS A 60 11.33 -11.40 11.04
N MET A 61 10.76 -12.06 10.04
CA MET A 61 9.89 -13.22 10.28
C MET A 61 10.76 -14.44 10.56
N TYR A 62 10.15 -15.48 11.13
CA TYR A 62 10.81 -16.71 11.61
C TYR A 62 11.89 -17.32 10.70
N SER A 63 11.87 -17.05 9.39
CA SER A 63 12.77 -17.62 8.38
C SER A 63 13.74 -16.62 7.73
N CYS A 64 13.71 -15.32 8.05
CA CYS A 64 14.61 -14.34 7.43
C CYS A 64 15.57 -13.71 8.46
N TRP A 65 16.85 -13.66 8.09
CA TRP A 65 17.91 -13.02 8.87
C TRP A 65 18.08 -11.54 8.51
N CYS A 66 17.13 -10.97 7.78
CA CYS A 66 17.11 -9.58 7.34
C CYS A 66 15.70 -9.02 7.49
N ASP A 67 15.58 -7.69 7.55
CA ASP A 67 14.29 -7.03 7.37
C ASP A 67 13.83 -7.18 5.91
N ILE A 68 12.51 -7.27 5.70
CA ILE A 68 11.91 -7.42 4.38
C ILE A 68 11.22 -6.11 4.02
N ILE A 69 11.44 -5.64 2.79
CA ILE A 69 10.72 -4.50 2.23
C ILE A 69 9.77 -5.02 1.16
N ILE A 70 8.47 -4.74 1.32
CA ILE A 70 7.44 -5.05 0.33
C ILE A 70 7.01 -3.73 -0.30
N MET A 71 7.15 -3.62 -1.63
CA MET A 71 6.74 -2.44 -2.38
C MET A 71 5.52 -2.75 -3.23
N ASN A 72 4.52 -1.88 -3.16
CA ASN A 72 3.35 -1.89 -4.02
C ASN A 72 3.48 -0.71 -4.99
N VAL A 73 3.71 -1.04 -6.26
CA VAL A 73 3.91 -0.08 -7.35
C VAL A 73 2.86 -0.32 -8.42
N HIS A 74 2.08 0.73 -8.71
CA HIS A 74 1.14 0.74 -9.82
C HIS A 74 1.75 1.44 -11.04
N ALA A 75 2.05 0.68 -12.09
CA ALA A 75 2.59 1.23 -13.33
C ALA A 75 1.55 2.13 -14.04
N PRO A 76 1.99 3.21 -14.70
CA PRO A 76 1.10 4.00 -15.55
C PRO A 76 0.49 3.14 -16.65
N THR A 77 -0.84 3.04 -16.68
CA THR A 77 -1.58 2.59 -17.85
C THR A 77 -2.06 3.81 -18.61
N GLU A 78 -1.17 4.45 -19.38
CA GLU A 78 -1.59 5.35 -20.46
C GLU A 78 -1.44 4.64 -21.80
N ASP A 79 -2.60 4.42 -22.43
CA ASP A 79 -2.78 4.07 -23.83
C ASP A 79 -2.13 5.18 -24.67
N THR A 80 -1.27 4.81 -25.61
CA THR A 80 -0.52 5.73 -26.46
C THR A 80 -1.46 6.35 -27.50
N ARG A 81 -2.45 7.14 -27.09
CA ARG A 81 -3.18 8.01 -28.01
C ARG A 81 -2.40 9.31 -28.17
N ARG A 82 -1.40 9.25 -29.05
CA ARG A 82 -0.93 10.43 -29.77
C ARG A 82 -2.13 11.09 -30.44
N ARG A 83 -2.52 12.27 -29.97
CA ARG A 83 -3.25 13.26 -30.75
C ARG A 83 -2.30 14.41 -31.02
N VAL A 84 -1.68 14.39 -32.20
CA VAL A 84 -1.22 15.55 -32.96
C VAL A 84 -1.11 15.13 -34.41
#